data_AF-A0A172ZAR9-F1
#
_entry.id   AF-A0A172ZAR9-F1
#
_cell.length_a   1.000
_cell.length_b   1.000
_cell.length_c   1.000
_cell.angle_alpha   90.00
_cell.angle_beta   90.00
_cell.angle_gamma   90.00
#
_symmetry.space_group_name_H-M   'P 1'
#
loop_
_entity.id
_entity.type
_entity.pdbx_description
1 polymer ?
#
loop_
_entity_poly.entity_id
_entity_poly.type
_entity_poly.pdbx_seq_one_letter_code
_entity_poly.pdbx_strand_id
1 'polypeptide(L)'
;MSVIVPLSEQYRQRLRQASWRMQYRAKTRLYHEHLDLNEQVSYFSASSDDMATVLLREWIDTLPSEQGRSIIAGLYLEGRSEQELAARLQISQQAVNRWKRKSLQHLSRTNNL
;
A
#
# COMPACT_ATOMS: atom_id res chain seq x y z
N MET A 1 -32.10 -14.09 11.82
CA MET A 1 -31.47 -15.42 11.86
C MET A 1 -30.02 -15.27 11.42
N SER A 2 -29.07 -15.31 12.35
CA SER A 2 -27.63 -15.21 12.07
C SER A 2 -27.14 -16.56 11.56
N VAL A 3 -26.80 -16.63 10.27
CA VAL A 3 -26.15 -17.81 9.69
C VAL A 3 -24.71 -17.85 10.21
N ILE A 4 -24.41 -18.81 11.08
CA ILE A 4 -23.05 -19.03 11.57
C ILE A 4 -22.27 -19.64 10.41
N VAL A 5 -21.49 -18.81 9.71
CA VAL A 5 -20.63 -19.26 8.62
C VAL A 5 -19.54 -20.15 9.23
N PRO A 6 -19.43 -21.44 8.81
CA PRO A 6 -18.47 -22.37 9.37
C PRO A 6 -17.04 -21.83 9.23
N LEU A 7 -16.21 -22.11 10.23
CA LEU A 7 -14.85 -21.58 10.34
C LEU A 7 -14.00 -21.86 9.07
N SER A 8 -14.19 -23.02 8.46
CA SER A 8 -13.55 -23.41 7.19
C SER A 8 -13.86 -22.45 6.03
N GLU A 9 -15.08 -21.94 5.99
CA GLU A 9 -15.55 -21.02 4.96
C GLU A 9 -15.02 -19.60 5.19
N GLN A 10 -14.86 -19.20 6.45
CA GLN A 10 -14.16 -17.96 6.82
C GLN A 10 -12.68 -17.99 6.42
N TYR A 11 -11.99 -19.12 6.61
CA TYR A 11 -10.61 -19.28 6.17
C TYR A 11 -10.48 -19.26 4.65
N ARG A 12 -11.39 -19.92 3.92
CA ARG A 12 -11.43 -19.86 2.45
C ARG A 12 -11.65 -18.45 1.94
N GLN A 13 -12.51 -17.68 2.61
CA GLN A 13 -12.75 -16.28 2.26
C GLN A 13 -11.49 -15.42 2.49
N ARG A 14 -10.80 -15.60 3.62
CA ARG A 14 -9.53 -14.91 3.90
C ARG A 14 -8.43 -15.29 2.92
N LEU A 15 -8.30 -16.56 2.57
CA LEU A 15 -7.36 -17.03 1.55
C LEU A 15 -7.67 -16.42 0.19
N ARG A 16 -8.94 -16.42 -0.24
CA ARG A 16 -9.34 -15.76 -1.49
C ARG A 16 -9.01 -14.27 -1.49
N GLN A 17 -9.26 -13.58 -0.39
CA GLN A 17 -8.92 -12.16 -0.25
C GLN A 17 -7.41 -11.93 -0.29
N ALA A 18 -6.62 -12.76 0.37
CA ALA A 18 -5.16 -12.70 0.34
C ALA A 18 -4.61 -12.96 -1.07
N SER A 19 -5.10 -14.00 -1.74
CA SER A 19 -4.75 -14.31 -3.13
C SER A 19 -5.16 -13.18 -4.08
N TRP A 20 -6.36 -12.62 -3.93
CA TRP A 20 -6.80 -11.47 -4.73
C TRP A 20 -5.94 -10.23 -4.49
N ARG A 21 -5.59 -9.94 -3.23
CA ARG A 21 -4.68 -8.82 -2.89
C ARG A 21 -3.29 -9.05 -3.50
N MET A 22 -2.78 -10.27 -3.47
CA MET A 22 -1.50 -10.64 -4.07
C MET A 22 -1.53 -10.47 -5.60
N GLN A 23 -2.57 -10.97 -6.26
CA GLN A 23 -2.75 -10.81 -7.71
C GLN A 23 -2.97 -9.35 -8.11
N TYR A 24 -3.76 -8.60 -7.36
CA TYR A 24 -3.98 -7.19 -7.59
C TYR A 24 -2.67 -6.40 -7.43
N ARG A 25 -1.88 -6.68 -6.38
CA ARG A 25 -0.54 -6.10 -6.21
C ARG A 25 0.39 -6.45 -7.37
N ALA A 26 0.41 -7.69 -7.83
CA ALA A 26 1.20 -8.11 -8.99
C ALA A 26 0.74 -7.41 -10.27
N LYS A 27 -0.57 -7.29 -10.49
CA LYS A 27 -1.13 -6.59 -11.66
C LYS A 27 -0.85 -5.09 -11.62
N THR A 28 -0.97 -4.46 -10.46
CA THR A 28 -0.64 -3.05 -10.26
C THR A 28 0.86 -2.81 -10.44
N ARG A 29 1.72 -3.68 -9.88
CA ARG A 29 3.16 -3.68 -10.14
C ARG A 29 3.44 -3.79 -11.63
N LEU A 30 2.93 -4.82 -12.30
CA LEU A 30 3.07 -4.98 -13.76
C LEU A 30 2.55 -3.77 -14.54
N TYR A 31 1.44 -3.16 -14.14
CA TYR A 31 0.89 -1.98 -14.82
C TYR A 31 1.79 -0.74 -14.66
N HIS A 32 2.42 -0.57 -13.50
CA HIS A 32 3.37 0.51 -13.26
C HIS A 32 4.77 0.20 -13.82
N GLU A 33 5.16 -1.07 -13.86
CA GLU A 33 6.43 -1.59 -14.42
C GLU A 33 6.37 -1.76 -15.95
N HIS A 34 5.19 -1.75 -16.58
CA HIS A 34 5.06 -1.72 -18.05
C HIS A 34 5.43 -0.35 -18.65
N LEU A 35 5.74 0.64 -17.80
CA LEU A 35 6.43 1.86 -18.21
C LEU A 35 7.96 1.66 -18.34
N ASP A 36 8.51 0.57 -17.80
CA ASP A 36 9.96 0.27 -17.74
C ASP A 36 10.28 -1.15 -18.21
N LEU A 37 9.79 -1.55 -19.39
CA LEU A 37 10.24 -2.78 -20.07
C LEU A 37 11.71 -2.73 -20.55
N ASN A 38 12.54 -1.84 -20.01
CA ASN A 38 13.96 -1.73 -20.34
C ASN A 38 14.90 -2.07 -19.18
N GLU A 39 14.42 -2.24 -17.95
CA GLU A 39 15.28 -2.70 -16.85
C GLU A 39 15.10 -4.19 -16.61
N GLN A 40 15.90 -4.93 -17.37
CA GLN A 40 16.16 -6.34 -17.18
C GLN A 40 16.48 -6.64 -15.72
N VAL A 41 15.72 -7.58 -15.15
CA VAL A 41 16.21 -8.64 -14.26
C VAL A 41 17.22 -8.16 -13.21
N SER A 42 16.71 -7.61 -12.10
CA SER A 42 17.48 -7.60 -10.84
C SER A 42 16.77 -8.47 -9.81
N TYR A 43 16.92 -9.78 -10.01
CA TYR A 43 16.86 -10.75 -8.93
C TYR A 43 18.10 -10.55 -8.05
N PHE A 44 18.20 -9.48 -7.25
CA PHE A 44 19.30 -9.36 -6.28
C PHE A 44 18.96 -8.54 -5.02
N SER A 45 19.12 -9.25 -3.90
CA SER A 45 19.52 -8.77 -2.57
C SER A 45 18.42 -8.26 -1.64
N ALA A 46 18.26 -8.97 -0.51
CA ALA A 46 17.52 -8.52 0.66
C ALA A 46 18.01 -7.15 1.20
N SER A 47 19.20 -6.69 0.82
CA SER A 47 19.74 -5.36 1.15
C SER A 47 19.10 -4.21 0.37
N SER A 48 18.49 -4.45 -0.79
CA SER A 48 17.80 -3.40 -1.55
C SER A 48 16.46 -3.01 -0.91
N ASP A 49 15.79 -3.97 -0.26
CA ASP A 49 14.52 -3.75 0.44
C ASP A 49 14.73 -2.84 1.66
N ASP A 50 15.81 -3.06 2.42
CA ASP A 50 16.18 -2.19 3.55
C ASP A 50 16.45 -0.75 3.10
N MET A 51 17.21 -0.55 2.01
CA MET A 51 17.46 0.80 1.48
C MET A 51 16.19 1.47 0.94
N ALA A 52 15.31 0.71 0.29
CA ALA A 52 14.02 1.22 -0.18
C ALA A 52 13.11 1.63 0.99
N THR A 53 13.08 0.85 2.08
CA THR A 53 12.29 1.20 3.26
C THR A 53 12.82 2.45 3.99
N VAL A 54 14.14 2.64 4.03
CA VAL A 54 14.77 3.84 4.60
C VAL A 54 14.42 5.07 3.77
N LEU A 55 14.62 5.04 2.45
CA LEU A 55 14.27 6.13 1.55
C LEU A 55 12.77 6.47 1.64
N LEU A 56 11.92 5.45 1.69
CA LEU A 56 10.47 5.64 1.81
C LEU A 56 10.09 6.31 3.14
N ARG A 57 10.78 6.00 4.25
CA ARG A 57 10.57 6.68 5.54
C ARG A 57 10.98 8.14 5.47
N GLU A 58 12.16 8.43 4.92
CA GLU A 58 12.62 9.81 4.75
C GLU A 58 11.62 10.65 3.94
N TRP A 59 11.10 10.08 2.85
CA TRP A 59 10.06 10.74 2.05
C TRP A 59 8.77 10.95 2.83
N ILE A 60 8.31 9.93 3.56
CA ILE A 60 7.12 10.08 4.41
C ILE A 60 7.32 11.21 5.43
N ASP A 61 8.50 11.33 6.03
CA ASP A 61 8.78 12.36 7.03
C ASP A 61 8.72 13.79 6.46
N THR A 62 8.96 13.96 5.15
CA THR A 62 8.77 15.27 4.48
C THR A 62 7.31 15.70 4.37
N LEU A 63 6.35 14.78 4.49
CA LEU A 63 4.93 15.12 4.36
C LEU A 63 4.51 16.07 5.50
N PRO A 64 3.79 17.17 5.19
CA PRO A 64 3.43 18.18 6.18
C PRO A 64 2.31 17.75 7.13
N SER A 65 1.54 16.72 6.76
CA SER A 65 0.38 16.26 7.54
C SER A 65 0.65 14.94 8.23
N GLU A 66 0.39 14.89 9.54
CA GLU A 66 0.48 13.66 10.34
C GLU A 66 -0.51 12.58 9.88
N GLN A 67 -1.74 12.93 9.53
CA GLN A 67 -2.67 11.97 8.89
C GLN A 67 -2.10 11.48 7.55
N GLY A 68 -1.53 12.37 6.75
CA GLY A 68 -0.88 12.01 5.49
C GLY A 68 0.26 11.01 5.69
N ARG A 69 1.13 11.25 6.68
CA ARG A 69 2.23 10.35 7.07
C ARG A 69 1.72 8.99 7.50
N SER A 70 0.77 8.97 8.44
CA SER A 70 0.20 7.73 8.99
C SER A 70 -0.46 6.87 7.91
N ILE A 71 -1.18 7.50 6.96
CA ILE A 71 -1.85 6.81 5.87
C ILE A 71 -0.84 6.24 4.87
N ILE A 72 0.17 7.02 4.45
CA ILE A 72 1.18 6.53 3.50
C ILE A 72 2.05 5.43 4.13
N ALA A 73 2.49 5.59 5.39
CA ALA A 73 3.20 4.55 6.13
C ALA A 73 2.37 3.27 6.24
N GLY A 74 1.09 3.39 6.63
CA GLY A 74 0.19 2.25 6.74
C GLY A 74 -0.02 1.50 5.42
N LEU A 75 -0.07 2.21 4.30
CA LEU A 75 -0.27 1.62 2.97
C LEU A 75 1.00 0.94 2.43
N TYR A 76 2.14 1.60 2.56
CA TYR A 76 3.36 1.22 1.83
C TYR A 76 4.45 0.59 2.71
N LEU A 77 4.53 0.92 4.00
CA LEU A 77 5.44 0.26 4.96
C LEU A 77 4.76 -0.92 5.67
N GLU A 78 3.52 -0.74 6.12
CA GLU A 78 2.78 -1.80 6.85
C GLU A 78 1.94 -2.70 5.94
N GLY A 79 1.77 -2.32 4.66
CA GLY A 79 1.03 -3.12 3.68
C GLY A 79 -0.47 -3.28 3.98
N ARG A 80 -1.08 -2.37 4.75
CA ARG A 80 -2.53 -2.38 5.05
C ARG A 80 -3.34 -1.92 3.85
N SER A 81 -4.59 -2.35 3.78
CA SER A 81 -5.55 -1.80 2.82
C SER A 81 -6.14 -0.47 3.29
N GLU A 82 -6.69 0.32 2.34
CA GLU A 82 -7.39 1.57 2.66
C GLU A 82 -8.60 1.35 3.58
N GLN A 83 -9.25 0.18 3.49
CA GLN A 83 -10.36 -0.19 4.38
C GLN A 83 -9.89 -0.48 5.80
N GLU A 84 -8.79 -1.23 5.96
CA GLU A 84 -8.20 -1.51 7.27
C GLU A 84 -7.68 -0.22 7.93
N LEU A 85 -7.13 0.71 7.16
CA LEU A 85 -6.74 2.04 7.65
C LEU A 85 -7.93 2.92 7.99
N ALA A 86 -8.98 2.91 7.17
CA ALA A 86 -10.22 3.63 7.45
C ALA A 86 -10.83 3.20 8.78
N ALA A 87 -10.90 1.89 9.02
CA ALA A 87 -11.37 1.33 10.29
C ALA A 87 -10.46 1.71 11.47
N ARG A 88 -9.14 1.61 11.32
CA ARG A 88 -8.17 1.95 12.36
C ARG A 88 -8.20 3.44 12.74
N LEU A 89 -8.32 4.30 11.75
CA LEU A 89 -8.29 5.76 11.92
C LEU A 89 -9.68 6.36 12.16
N GLN A 90 -10.74 5.53 12.19
CA GLN A 90 -12.13 5.95 12.34
C GLN A 90 -12.57 7.02 11.33
N ILE A 91 -12.11 6.88 10.08
CA ILE A 91 -12.47 7.76 8.96
C ILE A 91 -13.04 6.94 7.80
N SER A 92 -13.68 7.60 6.83
CA SER A 92 -14.17 6.89 5.65
C SER A 92 -13.02 6.45 4.75
N GLN A 93 -13.22 5.35 4.00
CA GLN A 93 -12.27 4.92 2.97
C GLN A 93 -12.01 6.03 1.93
N GLN A 94 -13.03 6.83 1.62
CA GLN A 94 -12.89 8.00 0.75
C GLN A 94 -11.97 9.07 1.36
N ALA A 95 -12.02 9.28 2.67
CA ALA A 95 -11.08 10.18 3.36
C ALA A 95 -9.65 9.65 3.29
N VAL A 96 -9.43 8.34 3.46
CA VAL A 96 -8.11 7.71 3.27
C VAL A 96 -7.59 7.94 1.85
N ASN A 97 -8.42 7.71 0.83
CA ASN A 97 -8.03 7.93 -0.57
C ASN A 97 -7.70 9.41 -0.84
N ARG A 98 -8.50 10.35 -0.32
CA ARG A 98 -8.20 11.79 -0.43
C ARG A 98 -6.84 12.16 0.16
N TRP A 99 -6.55 11.66 1.37
CA TRP A 99 -5.26 11.89 2.01
C TRP A 99 -4.11 11.24 1.25
N LYS A 100 -4.26 9.99 0.81
CA LYS A 100 -3.28 9.30 -0.05
C LYS A 100 -2.95 10.15 -1.28
N ARG A 101 -3.97 10.59 -2.02
CA ARG A 101 -3.79 11.41 -3.23
C ARG A 101 -3.10 12.74 -2.91
N LYS A 102 -3.50 13.42 -1.84
CA LYS A 102 -2.88 14.70 -1.40
C LYS A 102 -1.40 14.51 -1.03
N SER A 103 -1.08 13.46 -0.27
CA SER A 103 0.29 13.15 0.13
C SER A 103 1.17 12.80 -1.06
N LEU A 104 0.70 11.95 -1.97
CA LEU A 104 1.45 11.58 -3.18
C LEU A 104 1.68 12.78 -4.10
N GLN A 105 0.69 13.67 -4.25
CA GLN A 105 0.86 14.92 -4.99
C GLN A 105 1.90 15.84 -4.36
N HIS A 106 1.99 15.87 -3.03
CA HIS A 106 3.03 16.63 -2.34
C HIS A 106 4.40 16.05 -2.64
N LEU A 107 4.59 14.73 -2.45
CA LEU A 107 5.86 14.05 -2.72
C LEU A 107 6.33 14.22 -4.17
N SER A 108 5.40 14.11 -5.13
CA SER A 108 5.71 14.32 -6.55
C SER A 108 6.23 15.73 -6.83
N ARG A 109 5.74 16.75 -6.13
CA ARG A 109 6.20 18.14 -6.31
C ARG A 109 7.52 18.41 -5.59
N THR A 110 7.77 17.76 -4.47
CA THR A 110 8.97 18.00 -3.66
C THR A 110 10.18 17.22 -4.15
N ASN A 111 9.99 16.01 -4.68
CA ASN A 111 11.08 15.11 -5.03
C ASN A 111 11.46 15.08 -6.53
N ASN A 112 10.96 16.02 -7.35
CA ASN A 112 11.27 16.20 -8.79
C ASN A 112 11.94 14.96 -9.45
N LEU A 113 11.11 13.96 -9.76
CA LEU A 113 11.35 13.07 -10.91
C LEU A 113 10.58 13.64 -12.10
#